data_AF-A0ABD4W8N4-F1
#
_entry.id   AF-A0ABD4W8N4-F1
#
_cell.length_a   1.000
_cell.length_b   1.000
_cell.length_c   1.000
_cell.angle_alpha   90.00
_cell.angle_beta   90.00
_cell.angle_gamma   90.00
#
_symmetry.space_group_name_H-M   'P 1'
#
loop_
_entity.id
_entity.type
_entity.pdbx_description
1 polymer ?
#
loop_
_entity_poly.entity_id
_entity_poly.type
_entity_poly.pdbx_seq_one_letter_code
_entity_poly.pdbx_strand_id
1 'polypeptide(L)'
;MRRYLDGERPSTIFTSAGLSPAIIGRKRVERNIARWKVDLDIMAAARSNSTTGALSSDTRERLVTVQLGQIRSLTCQVLALKERVDALERKLDESQG
;
A
#
# COMPACT_ATOMS: atom_id res chain seq x y z
N MET A 1 -16.35 -2.36 11.05
CA MET A 1 -17.04 -2.86 9.84
C MET A 1 -16.17 -2.94 8.59
N ARG A 2 -15.12 -2.11 8.42
CA ARG A 2 -14.17 -2.22 7.29
C ARG A 2 -13.67 -3.66 7.03
N ARG A 3 -12.98 -4.26 8.00
CA ARG A 3 -12.43 -5.63 7.88
C ARG A 3 -13.48 -6.68 7.49
N TYR A 4 -14.72 -6.50 7.94
CA TYR A 4 -15.84 -7.36 7.53
C TYR A 4 -16.22 -7.17 6.06
N LEU A 5 -16.19 -5.93 5.55
CA LEU A 5 -16.38 -5.64 4.12
C LEU A 5 -15.21 -6.16 3.27
N ASP A 6 -14.00 -6.18 3.82
CA ASP A 6 -12.81 -6.78 3.21
C ASP A 6 -12.86 -8.33 3.22
N GLY A 7 -13.96 -8.93 3.70
CA GLY A 7 -14.20 -10.38 3.69
C GLY A 7 -13.77 -11.12 4.95
N GLU A 8 -13.27 -10.43 5.97
CA GLU A 8 -12.83 -11.07 7.20
C GLU A 8 -14.02 -11.57 8.04
N ARG A 9 -13.87 -12.78 8.60
CA ARG A 9 -14.93 -13.43 9.39
C ARG A 9 -15.17 -12.65 10.69
N PRO A 10 -16.44 -12.43 11.09
CA PRO A 10 -16.77 -11.76 12.36
C PRO A 10 -16.08 -12.34 13.58
N SER A 11 -15.97 -13.67 13.68
CA SER A 11 -15.27 -14.33 14.78
C SER A 11 -13.82 -13.89 14.91
N THR A 12 -13.11 -13.73 13.79
CA THR A 12 -11.70 -13.32 13.77
C THR A 12 -11.55 -11.86 14.18
N ILE A 13 -12.42 -10.98 13.67
CA ILE A 13 -12.43 -9.56 14.02
C ILE A 13 -12.61 -9.39 15.54
N PHE A 14 -13.61 -10.07 16.12
CA PHE A 14 -13.90 -10.00 17.55
C PHE A 14 -12.80 -10.63 18.42
N THR A 15 -12.26 -11.79 18.01
CA THR A 15 -11.12 -12.40 18.72
C THR A 15 -9.89 -11.50 18.72
N SER A 16 -9.58 -10.82 17.61
CA SER A 16 -8.44 -9.90 17.54
C SER A 16 -8.57 -8.68 18.48
N ALA A 17 -9.79 -8.38 18.93
CA ALA A 17 -10.08 -7.33 19.90
C ALA A 17 -10.24 -7.86 21.34
N GLY A 18 -9.91 -9.13 21.60
CA GLY A 18 -10.08 -9.76 22.93
C GLY A 18 -11.52 -10.18 23.25
N LEU A 19 -12.45 -10.05 22.31
CA LEU A 19 -13.88 -10.37 22.48
C LEU A 19 -14.25 -11.67 21.77
N SER A 20 -13.44 -12.72 21.95
CA SER A 20 -13.66 -14.02 21.29
C SER A 20 -15.10 -14.53 21.47
N PRO A 21 -15.71 -15.18 20.45
CA PRO A 21 -17.03 -15.81 20.57
C PRO A 21 -17.16 -16.79 21.73
N ALA A 22 -16.06 -17.35 22.23
CA ALA A 22 -16.05 -18.20 23.42
C ALA A 22 -16.31 -17.43 24.72
N ILE A 23 -15.93 -16.15 24.77
CA ILE A 23 -16.08 -15.28 25.95
C ILE A 23 -17.44 -14.57 25.91
N ILE A 24 -17.77 -13.94 24.77
CA ILE A 24 -18.99 -13.12 24.65
C ILE A 24 -20.20 -13.90 24.08
N GLY A 25 -19.98 -15.09 23.54
CA GLY A 25 -21.00 -15.90 22.89
C GLY A 25 -21.20 -15.56 21.41
N ARG A 26 -21.29 -16.60 20.59
CA ARG A 26 -21.46 -16.51 19.12
C ARG A 26 -22.66 -15.65 18.70
N LYS A 27 -23.81 -15.80 19.36
CA LYS A 27 -25.02 -15.02 19.05
C LYS A 27 -24.87 -13.52 19.30
N ARG A 28 -24.00 -13.10 20.22
CA ARG A 28 -23.72 -11.68 20.42
C ARG A 28 -22.93 -11.11 19.25
N VAL A 29 -21.94 -11.86 18.74
CA VAL A 29 -21.18 -11.47 17.54
C VAL A 29 -22.13 -11.31 16.34
N GLU A 30 -22.97 -12.31 16.08
CA GLU A 30 -23.94 -12.28 14.97
C GLU A 30 -24.89 -11.07 15.06
N ARG A 31 -25.48 -10.82 16.24
CA ARG A 31 -26.39 -9.67 16.44
C ARG A 31 -25.69 -8.32 16.25
N ASN A 32 -24.47 -8.15 16.75
CA ASN A 32 -23.74 -6.90 16.56
C ASN A 32 -23.44 -6.64 15.09
N ILE A 33 -22.97 -7.65 14.35
CA ILE A 33 -22.77 -7.53 12.90
C ILE A 33 -24.08 -7.20 12.18
N ALA A 34 -25.18 -7.89 12.49
CA ALA A 34 -26.47 -7.61 11.87
C ALA A 34 -26.92 -6.15 12.10
N ARG A 35 -26.75 -5.62 13.31
CA ARG A 35 -27.06 -4.22 13.65
C ARG A 35 -26.16 -3.25 12.89
N TRP A 36 -24.85 -3.48 12.89
CA TRP A 36 -23.92 -2.60 12.19
C TRP A 36 -24.05 -2.64 10.66
N LYS A 37 -24.55 -3.74 10.09
CA LYS A 37 -24.80 -3.85 8.65
C LYS A 37 -25.95 -2.95 8.17
N VAL A 38 -26.95 -2.71 9.02
CA VAL A 38 -28.12 -1.89 8.69
C VAL A 38 -27.93 -0.42 9.05
N ASP A 39 -26.92 -0.12 9.86
CA ASP A 39 -26.53 1.23 10.22
C ASP A 39 -25.77 1.91 9.06
N LEU A 40 -26.41 2.89 8.42
CA LEU A 40 -25.88 3.57 7.24
C LEU A 40 -24.62 4.38 7.57
N ASP A 41 -24.55 5.02 8.73
CA ASP A 41 -23.42 5.87 9.12
C ASP A 41 -22.18 5.01 9.38
N ILE A 42 -22.34 3.90 10.10
CA ILE A 42 -21.26 2.93 10.34
C ILE A 42 -20.74 2.35 9.03
N MET A 43 -21.64 2.03 8.09
CA MET A 43 -21.29 1.46 6.80
C MET A 43 -20.66 2.48 5.85
N ALA A 44 -21.08 3.75 5.90
CA ALA A 44 -20.48 4.84 5.16
C ALA A 44 -19.06 5.11 5.67
N ALA A 45 -18.86 5.21 6.99
CA ALA A 45 -17.54 5.39 7.61
C ALA A 45 -16.59 4.21 7.31
N ALA A 46 -17.12 2.98 7.29
CA ALA A 46 -16.35 1.80 6.93
C ALA A 46 -15.85 1.81 5.48
N ARG A 47 -16.65 2.38 4.57
CA ARG A 47 -16.31 2.52 3.14
C ARG A 47 -15.42 3.72 2.85
N SER A 48 -15.61 4.86 3.51
CA SER A 48 -14.80 6.06 3.27
C SER A 48 -13.33 5.86 3.65
N ASN A 49 -13.06 5.12 4.74
CA ASN A 49 -11.68 4.77 5.08
C ASN A 49 -11.03 3.84 4.03
N SER A 50 -11.78 3.15 3.16
CA SER A 50 -11.18 2.33 2.08
C SER A 50 -10.34 3.20 1.14
N THR A 51 -10.74 4.46 0.99
CA THR A 51 -10.13 5.46 0.12
C THR A 51 -8.89 6.12 0.73
N THR A 52 -8.68 6.04 2.06
CA THR A 52 -7.45 6.57 2.70
C THR A 52 -6.17 5.79 2.37
N GLY A 53 -6.27 4.60 1.78
CA GLY A 53 -5.09 3.80 1.37
C GLY A 53 -4.92 3.63 -0.14
N ALA A 54 -5.99 3.81 -0.92
CA ALA A 54 -5.94 3.72 -2.38
C ALA A 54 -5.86 5.13 -2.95
N LEU A 55 -4.67 5.56 -3.38
CA LEU A 55 -4.53 6.77 -4.18
C LEU A 55 -5.54 6.74 -5.32
N SER A 56 -6.22 7.87 -5.57
CA SER A 56 -7.10 8.02 -6.74
C SER A 56 -6.36 7.56 -8.00
N SER A 57 -7.09 6.97 -8.95
CA SER A 57 -6.49 6.47 -10.19
C SER A 57 -5.68 7.56 -10.90
N ASP A 58 -6.21 8.77 -10.95
CA ASP A 58 -5.56 9.94 -11.55
C ASP A 58 -4.28 10.34 -10.79
N THR A 59 -4.28 10.26 -9.46
CA THR A 59 -3.10 10.54 -8.64
C THR A 59 -2.02 9.50 -8.87
N ARG A 60 -2.41 8.22 -8.99
CA ARG A 60 -1.50 7.11 -9.27
C ARG A 60 -0.88 7.26 -10.67
N GLU A 61 -1.69 7.59 -11.67
CA GLU A 61 -1.22 7.78 -13.04
C GLU A 61 -0.22 8.94 -13.13
N ARG A 62 -0.52 10.09 -12.50
CA ARG A 62 0.43 11.21 -12.41
C ARG A 62 1.76 10.82 -11.74
N LEU A 63 1.70 10.05 -10.65
CA LEU A 63 2.90 9.59 -9.95
C LEU A 63 3.76 8.71 -10.87
N VAL A 64 3.12 7.78 -11.60
CA VAL A 64 3.82 6.90 -12.56
C VAL A 64 4.50 7.70 -13.65
N THR A 65 3.84 8.72 -14.22
CA THR A 65 4.45 9.60 -15.23
C THR A 65 5.69 10.32 -14.69
N VAL A 66 5.62 10.88 -13.49
CA VAL A 66 6.74 11.57 -12.85
C VAL A 66 7.90 10.62 -12.59
N GLN A 67 7.61 9.44 -12.01
CA GLN A 67 8.62 8.43 -11.71
C GLN A 67 9.31 7.92 -12.97
N LEU A 68 8.58 7.72 -14.07
CA LEU A 68 9.16 7.31 -15.35
C LEU A 68 10.17 8.35 -15.87
N GLY A 69 9.86 9.64 -15.73
CA GLY A 69 10.77 10.73 -16.09
C GLY A 69 12.05 10.70 -15.26
N GLN A 70 11.92 10.52 -13.94
CA GLN A 70 13.06 10.40 -13.03
C GLN A 70 13.94 9.19 -13.36
N ILE A 71 13.34 8.01 -13.59
CA ILE A 71 14.06 6.79 -13.94
C ILE A 71 14.86 7.00 -15.23
N ARG A 72 14.26 7.61 -16.26
CA ARG A 72 14.96 7.92 -17.51
C ARG A 72 16.15 8.86 -17.30
N SER A 73 15.94 9.94 -16.55
CA SER A 73 17.02 10.90 -16.24
C SER A 73 18.17 10.24 -15.50
N LEU A 74 17.87 9.45 -14.47
CA LEU A 74 18.88 8.72 -13.70
C LEU A 74 19.60 7.68 -14.57
N THR A 75 18.90 7.02 -15.47
CA THR A 75 19.50 6.06 -16.41
C THR A 75 20.54 6.74 -17.30
N CYS A 76 20.22 7.90 -17.86
CA CYS A 76 21.17 8.69 -18.65
C CYS A 76 22.40 9.12 -17.82
N GLN A 77 22.19 9.56 -16.58
CA GLN A 77 23.29 9.95 -15.69
C GLN A 77 24.21 8.76 -15.38
N VAL A 78 23.65 7.58 -15.10
CA VAL A 78 24.44 6.35 -14.85
C VAL A 78 25.28 5.98 -16.08
N LEU A 79 24.72 6.08 -17.28
CA LEU A 79 25.46 5.79 -18.51
C LEU A 79 26.63 6.78 -18.70
N ALA A 80 26.37 8.08 -18.55
CA ALA A 80 27.41 9.10 -18.67
C ALA A 80 28.52 8.94 -17.62
N LEU A 81 28.16 8.57 -16.38
CA LEU A 81 29.14 8.29 -15.34
C LEU A 81 29.98 7.06 -15.66
N LYS A 82 29.38 5.99 -16.19
CA LYS A 82 30.12 4.79 -16.63
C LYS A 82 31.15 5.13 -17.70
N GLU A 83 30.74 5.83 -18.76
CA GLU A 83 31.67 6.24 -19.83
C GLU A 83 32.84 7.07 -19.29
N ARG A 84 32.57 7.94 -18.32
CA ARG A 84 33.58 8.79 -17.71
C ARG A 84 34.53 8.00 -16.81
N VAL A 85 34.04 6.99 -16.10
CA VAL A 85 34.89 6.06 -15.33
C VAL A 85 35.78 5.27 -16.28
N ASP A 86 35.22 4.65 -17.32
CA ASP A 86 35.98 3.89 -18.32
C ASP A 86 37.09 4.74 -18.97
N ALA A 87 36.80 6.02 -19.25
CA ALA A 87 37.79 6.94 -19.81
C ALA A 87 38.90 7.31 -18.82
N LEU A 88 38.61 7.39 -17.52
CA LEU A 88 39.60 7.65 -16.48
C LEU A 88 40.46 6.42 -16.20
N GLU A 89 39.87 5.23 -16.21
CA GLU A 89 40.59 3.96 -16.05
C GLU A 89 41.61 3.78 -17.18
N ARG A 90 41.23 4.01 -18.44
CA ARG A 90 42.18 3.97 -19.58
C ARG A 90 43.35 4.95 -19.42
N LYS A 91 43.08 6.19 -18.99
CA LYS A 91 44.14 7.20 -18.77
C LYS A 91 45.08 6.82 -17.61
N LEU A 92 44.56 6.15 -16.59
CA LEU A 92 45.36 5.68 -15.48
C LEU A 92 46.30 4.56 -15.94
N ASP A 93 45.80 3.60 -16.71
CA ASP A 93 46.60 2.51 -17.28
C ASP A 93 47.72 3.06 -18.18
N GLU A 94 47.42 4.05 -19.03
CA GLU A 94 48.40 4.75 -19.88
C GLU A 94 49.47 5.53 -19.07
N SER A 95 49.15 5.96 -17.85
CA SER A 95 50.09 6.71 -17.00
C SER A 95 50.96 5.82 -16.11
N GLN A 96 50.63 4.53 -16.01
CA GLN A 96 51.31 3.55 -15.16
C GLN A 96 52.20 2.56 -15.95
N GLY A 97 52.04 2.48 -17.28
CA GLY A 97 52.90 1.71 -18.19
C GLY A 97 54.06 2.52 -18.75
#